data_AF-A0A348NNI9-F1
#
_entry.id   AF-A0A348NNI9-F1
#
_cell.length_a   1.000
_cell.length_b   1.000
_cell.length_c   1.000
_cell.angle_alpha   90.00
_cell.angle_beta   90.00
_cell.angle_gamma   90.00
#
_symmetry.space_group_name_H-M   'P 1'
#
loop_
_entity.id
_entity.type
_entity.pdbx_description
1 polymer ?
#
loop_
_entity_poly.entity_id
_entity_poly.type
_entity_poly.pdbx_seq_one_letter_code
_entity_poly.pdbx_strand_id
1 'polypeptide(L)'
;MKVWFNPSKAIESALSTIAAQTEGFGSEFVPGVRPADPRFGDYQANGVLAFAKQNGLNPRELATRLISAAEASDEFDPAFVTLDIAGPGFINFTLTPEFIWQWQLSFSTKEDYQSGAKALKDGRKVIIDYPSANTAKQAHIGHLRPMVIGQAIARLLDFCGADLIRDNHIGDWGTNFGTLIMKIKRDGVDLSELGENALVTLDQLYKDGSALEFEQPELRDISRNELVLLQNGDTENTAIWNQIVEISKIAFDKLFVQIGVEIDITLGESFYRDKVQRIYAELTEVGLAEQSDGALVVWHDEIKKFSRDNERPFPFNIRKQDGASNYASTDLATVLYRLEEFKADEIIYLTDAR
;
A
#
# COMPACT_ATOMS: atom_id res chain seq x y z
N MET A 1 10.65 -35.70 9.85
CA MET A 1 10.09 -34.34 10.05
C MET A 1 10.08 -33.58 8.73
N LYS A 2 9.14 -32.63 8.52
CA LYS A 2 9.11 -31.78 7.31
C LYS A 2 10.23 -30.73 7.40
N VAL A 3 11.06 -30.61 6.36
CA VAL A 3 12.06 -29.53 6.29
C VAL A 3 11.35 -28.19 6.09
N TRP A 4 11.47 -27.28 7.06
CA TRP A 4 10.76 -26.01 7.03
C TRP A 4 11.40 -25.03 6.06
N PHE A 5 10.62 -24.49 5.12
CA PHE A 5 11.10 -23.42 4.24
C PHE A 5 11.44 -22.14 5.01
N ASN A 6 10.57 -21.74 5.94
CA ASN A 6 10.76 -20.61 6.85
C ASN A 6 10.79 -21.13 8.30
N PRO A 7 11.99 -21.44 8.84
CA PRO A 7 12.13 -21.97 10.19
C PRO A 7 11.56 -21.04 11.26
N SER A 8 11.73 -19.72 11.14
CA SER A 8 11.19 -18.74 12.10
C SER A 8 9.68 -18.90 12.29
N LYS A 9 8.92 -18.92 11.18
CA LYS A 9 7.46 -19.04 11.20
C LYS A 9 7.02 -20.43 11.68
N ALA A 10 7.75 -21.47 11.31
CA ALA A 10 7.47 -22.84 11.73
C ALA A 10 7.67 -23.01 13.25
N ILE A 11 8.81 -22.54 13.79
CA ILE A 11 9.10 -22.54 15.23
C ILE A 11 8.02 -21.76 15.99
N GLU A 12 7.62 -20.58 15.48
CA GLU A 12 6.58 -19.77 16.12
C GLU A 12 5.22 -20.47 16.16
N SER A 13 4.82 -21.11 15.05
CA SER A 13 3.57 -21.87 14.98
C SER A 13 3.58 -23.10 15.89
N ALA A 14 4.70 -23.82 15.93
CA ALA A 14 4.88 -24.99 16.78
C ALA A 14 4.81 -24.58 18.27
N LEU A 15 5.57 -23.56 18.67
CA LEU A 15 5.55 -23.05 20.05
C LEU A 15 4.16 -22.56 20.47
N SER A 16 3.43 -21.89 19.57
CA SER A 16 2.07 -21.43 19.88
C SER A 16 1.12 -22.61 20.13
N THR A 17 1.24 -23.66 19.32
CA THR A 17 0.42 -24.89 19.46
C THR A 17 0.74 -25.64 20.74
N ILE A 18 2.03 -25.80 21.05
CA ILE A 18 2.50 -26.48 22.28
C ILE A 18 2.10 -25.66 23.51
N ALA A 19 2.29 -24.35 23.49
CA ALA A 19 1.93 -23.48 24.61
C ALA A 19 0.43 -23.56 24.92
N ALA A 20 -0.44 -23.63 23.90
CA ALA A 20 -1.89 -23.77 24.11
C ALA A 20 -2.29 -25.04 24.88
N GLN A 21 -1.42 -26.05 24.94
CA GLN A 21 -1.62 -27.31 25.66
C GLN A 21 -0.76 -27.42 26.92
N THR A 22 0.10 -26.44 27.20
CA THR A 22 1.06 -26.45 28.30
C THR A 22 0.50 -25.69 29.51
N GLU A 23 0.51 -26.32 30.69
CA GLU A 23 0.04 -25.69 31.92
C GLU A 23 0.83 -24.41 32.25
N GLY A 24 0.11 -23.31 32.46
CA GLY A 24 0.67 -22.00 32.78
C GLY A 24 0.73 -21.03 31.61
N PHE A 25 0.30 -21.44 30.41
CA PHE A 25 0.12 -20.57 29.25
C PHE A 25 -1.37 -20.36 28.92
N GLY A 26 -1.69 -19.20 28.36
CA GLY A 26 -3.04 -18.81 27.92
C GLY A 26 -3.09 -18.52 26.42
N SER A 27 -4.30 -18.29 25.89
CA SER A 27 -4.53 -17.99 24.47
C SER A 27 -3.85 -16.70 23.97
N GLU A 28 -3.49 -15.82 24.89
CA GLU A 28 -2.81 -14.55 24.66
C GLU A 28 -1.28 -14.67 24.57
N PHE A 29 -0.72 -15.87 24.78
CA PHE A 29 0.71 -16.09 24.65
C PHE A 29 1.15 -15.94 23.19
N VAL A 30 2.17 -15.10 22.96
CA VAL A 30 2.83 -14.93 21.66
C VAL A 30 4.30 -15.30 21.83
N PRO A 31 4.82 -16.34 21.14
CA PRO A 31 6.21 -16.75 21.28
C PRO A 31 7.25 -15.68 20.92
N GLY A 32 6.96 -14.85 19.91
CA GLY A 32 7.83 -13.75 19.51
C GLY A 32 9.19 -14.24 19.01
N VAL A 33 9.16 -15.15 18.03
CA VAL A 33 10.37 -15.74 17.44
C VAL A 33 11.02 -14.74 16.49
N ARG A 34 12.34 -14.58 16.60
CA ARG A 34 13.13 -13.70 15.74
C ARG A 34 14.52 -14.29 15.48
N PRO A 35 15.23 -13.83 14.44
CA PRO A 35 16.66 -14.13 14.30
C PRO A 35 17.43 -13.76 15.57
N ALA A 36 18.29 -14.67 16.01
CA ALA A 36 19.12 -14.48 17.19
C ALA A 36 20.47 -13.85 16.82
N ASP A 37 21.20 -13.38 17.84
CA ASP A 37 22.64 -13.19 17.70
C ASP A 37 23.29 -14.58 17.52
N PRO A 38 24.19 -14.79 16.54
CA PRO A 38 24.75 -16.12 16.25
C PRO A 38 25.40 -16.84 17.43
N ARG A 39 25.80 -16.12 18.50
CA ARG A 39 26.32 -16.73 19.74
C ARG A 39 25.26 -17.49 20.54
N PHE A 40 23.98 -17.25 20.25
CA PHE A 40 22.83 -17.81 20.94
C PHE A 40 21.98 -18.71 20.03
N GLY A 41 22.51 -19.11 18.86
CA GLY A 41 21.79 -19.92 17.87
C GLY A 41 21.28 -19.09 16.69
N ASP A 42 20.34 -19.66 15.94
CA ASP A 42 19.78 -19.06 14.72
C ASP A 42 18.51 -18.24 15.02
N TYR A 43 17.67 -18.74 15.92
CA TYR A 43 16.44 -18.08 16.34
C TYR A 43 16.29 -18.03 17.85
N GLN A 44 15.54 -17.05 18.34
CA GLN A 44 15.25 -16.86 19.75
C GLN A 44 13.78 -16.47 19.94
N ALA A 45 13.09 -17.15 20.84
CA ALA A 45 11.75 -16.79 21.31
C ALA A 45 11.84 -15.99 22.62
N ASN A 46 11.23 -14.80 22.61
CA ASN A 46 11.28 -13.85 23.73
C ASN A 46 9.96 -13.76 24.53
N GLY A 47 8.88 -14.32 23.99
CA GLY A 47 7.52 -14.14 24.45
C GLY A 47 7.29 -14.52 25.91
N VAL A 48 8.01 -15.54 26.38
CA VAL A 48 7.88 -16.07 27.75
C VAL A 48 8.14 -14.98 28.80
N LEU A 49 9.11 -14.09 28.59
CA LEU A 49 9.42 -13.03 29.56
C LEU A 49 8.26 -12.04 29.70
N ALA A 50 7.70 -11.58 28.57
CA ALA A 50 6.61 -10.62 28.56
C ALA A 50 5.35 -11.23 29.17
N PHE A 51 5.03 -12.47 28.78
CA PHE A 51 3.88 -13.21 29.28
C PHE A 51 3.98 -13.49 30.79
N ALA A 52 5.13 -13.96 31.27
CA ALA A 52 5.36 -14.23 32.69
C ALA A 52 5.21 -12.96 33.54
N LYS A 53 5.74 -11.83 33.05
CA LYS A 53 5.61 -10.53 33.73
C LYS A 53 4.16 -10.08 33.84
N GLN A 54 3.37 -10.24 32.77
CA GLN A 54 1.95 -9.86 32.75
C GLN A 54 1.11 -10.70 33.73
N ASN A 55 1.48 -11.97 33.92
CA ASN A 55 0.74 -12.92 34.75
C ASN A 55 1.34 -13.14 36.16
N GLY A 56 2.42 -12.43 36.51
CA GLY A 56 3.07 -12.58 37.82
C GLY A 56 3.73 -13.95 38.05
N LEU A 57 4.18 -14.60 36.98
CA LEU A 57 4.76 -15.95 37.00
C LEU A 57 6.30 -15.91 36.89
N ASN A 58 6.98 -17.00 37.26
CA ASN A 58 8.43 -17.12 37.09
C ASN A 58 8.78 -17.43 35.62
N PRO A 59 9.49 -16.54 34.90
CA PRO A 59 9.76 -16.71 33.47
C PRO A 59 10.66 -17.92 33.17
N ARG A 60 11.58 -18.27 34.06
CA ARG A 60 12.50 -19.40 33.83
C ARG A 60 11.78 -20.73 34.03
N GLU A 61 10.87 -20.81 34.99
CA GLU A 61 10.03 -21.99 35.18
C GLU A 61 9.09 -22.19 34.01
N LEU A 62 8.44 -21.13 33.51
CA LEU A 62 7.60 -21.20 32.31
C LEU A 62 8.39 -21.62 31.06
N ALA A 63 9.58 -21.06 30.85
CA ALA A 63 10.45 -21.47 29.74
C ALA A 63 10.83 -22.95 29.85
N THR A 64 11.11 -23.44 31.06
CA THR A 64 11.43 -24.86 31.33
C THR A 64 10.25 -25.77 31.03
N ARG A 65 9.03 -25.37 31.40
CA ARG A 65 7.83 -26.14 31.06
C ARG A 65 7.60 -26.20 29.55
N LEU A 66 7.74 -25.06 28.88
CA LEU A 66 7.52 -24.97 27.43
C LEU A 66 8.57 -25.77 26.64
N ILE A 67 9.85 -25.69 27.01
CA ILE A 67 10.89 -26.46 26.33
C ILE A 67 10.70 -27.97 26.55
N SER A 68 10.36 -28.41 27.78
CA SER A 68 10.10 -29.82 28.04
C SER A 68 8.87 -30.34 27.28
N ALA A 69 7.82 -29.52 27.16
CA ALA A 69 6.67 -29.86 26.33
C ALA A 69 7.03 -29.91 24.83
N ALA A 70 7.91 -29.02 24.38
CA ALA A 70 8.41 -29.00 23.00
C ALA A 70 9.29 -30.22 22.68
N GLU A 71 10.21 -30.61 23.57
CA GLU A 71 11.06 -31.80 23.44
C GLU A 71 10.25 -33.11 23.50
N ALA A 72 9.13 -33.11 24.23
CA ALA A 72 8.21 -34.25 24.29
C ALA A 72 7.22 -34.30 23.11
N SER A 73 7.21 -33.26 22.26
CA SER A 73 6.34 -33.18 21.09
C SER A 73 7.02 -33.74 19.84
N ASP A 74 6.22 -34.11 18.83
CA ASP A 74 6.75 -34.48 17.49
C ASP A 74 7.05 -33.25 16.60
N GLU A 75 6.91 -32.03 17.15
CA GLU A 75 7.09 -30.76 16.42
C GLU A 75 8.54 -30.29 16.35
N PHE A 76 9.46 -30.90 17.11
CA PHE A 76 10.89 -30.56 17.11
C PHE A 76 11.73 -31.85 17.08
N ASP A 77 12.42 -32.09 15.96
CA ASP A 77 13.34 -33.22 15.82
C ASP A 77 14.76 -32.80 16.26
N PRO A 78 15.35 -33.42 17.31
CA PRO A 78 16.70 -33.10 17.77
C PRO A 78 17.78 -33.31 16.72
N ALA A 79 17.52 -34.11 15.68
CA ALA A 79 18.44 -34.24 14.55
C ALA A 79 18.52 -32.97 13.71
N PHE A 80 17.49 -32.11 13.75
CA PHE A 80 17.34 -30.92 12.90
C PHE A 80 17.43 -29.60 13.67
N VAL A 81 17.01 -29.56 14.93
CA VAL A 81 17.02 -28.34 15.73
C VAL A 81 17.26 -28.64 17.21
N THR A 82 18.20 -27.91 17.81
CA THR A 82 18.45 -27.96 19.26
C THR A 82 17.80 -26.78 19.94
N LEU A 83 17.23 -27.01 21.12
CA LEU A 83 16.54 -26.00 21.92
C LEU A 83 17.33 -25.79 23.21
N ASP A 84 17.53 -24.53 23.62
CA ASP A 84 18.26 -24.18 24.83
C ASP A 84 17.61 -23.01 25.56
N ILE A 85 17.57 -23.07 26.90
CA ILE A 85 17.13 -21.91 27.71
C ILE A 85 18.33 -21.03 28.04
N ALA A 86 18.23 -19.74 27.70
CA ALA A 86 19.20 -18.72 28.05
C ALA A 86 18.65 -17.71 29.07
N GLY A 87 19.51 -17.33 30.02
CA GLY A 87 19.25 -16.25 30.97
C GLY A 87 17.96 -16.43 31.78
N PRO A 88 17.08 -15.42 31.84
CA PRO A 88 15.86 -15.46 32.68
C PRO A 88 14.69 -16.25 32.07
N GLY A 89 14.81 -16.77 30.84
CA GLY A 89 13.72 -17.49 30.18
C GLY A 89 13.63 -17.28 28.66
N PHE A 90 14.74 -16.89 28.00
CA PHE A 90 14.80 -16.91 26.54
C PHE A 90 14.91 -18.35 26.06
N ILE A 91 14.26 -18.70 24.96
CA ILE A 91 14.39 -20.01 24.34
C ILE A 91 15.09 -19.83 23.00
N ASN A 92 16.27 -20.44 22.87
CA ASN A 92 17.12 -20.39 21.70
C ASN A 92 16.93 -21.65 20.85
N PHE A 93 17.05 -21.48 19.53
CA PHE A 93 16.92 -22.55 18.55
C PHE A 93 18.15 -22.51 17.63
N THR A 94 18.87 -23.63 17.54
CA THR A 94 20.00 -23.79 16.63
C THR A 94 19.69 -24.87 15.62
N LEU A 95 19.72 -24.54 14.34
CA LEU A 95 19.55 -25.48 13.24
C LEU A 95 20.82 -26.33 13.12
N THR A 96 20.65 -27.64 13.04
CA THR A 96 21.80 -28.54 12.90
C THR A 96 22.37 -28.50 11.48
N PRO A 97 23.64 -28.92 11.29
CA PRO A 97 24.20 -29.09 9.95
C PRO A 97 23.34 -30.02 9.06
N GLU A 98 22.70 -31.03 9.65
CA GLU A 98 21.80 -31.94 8.94
C GLU A 98 20.56 -31.20 8.42
N PHE A 99 19.93 -30.34 9.23
CA PHE A 99 18.81 -29.53 8.76
C PHE A 99 19.22 -28.65 7.57
N ILE A 100 20.36 -27.96 7.68
CA ILE A 100 20.85 -27.06 6.63
C ILE A 100 21.11 -27.85 5.33
N TRP A 101 21.73 -29.03 5.44
CA TRP A 101 21.95 -29.93 4.32
C TRP A 101 20.64 -30.37 3.66
N GLN A 102 19.66 -30.85 4.45
CA GLN A 102 18.35 -31.25 3.94
C GLN A 102 17.57 -30.09 3.34
N TRP A 103 17.71 -28.88 3.90
CA TRP A 103 17.11 -27.66 3.34
C TRP A 103 17.68 -27.32 1.97
N GLN A 104 19.01 -27.40 1.80
CA GLN A 104 19.64 -27.18 0.49
C GLN A 104 19.24 -28.24 -0.54
N LEU A 105 19.05 -29.50 -0.12
CA LEU A 105 18.54 -30.55 -1.00
C LEU A 105 17.06 -30.37 -1.35
N SER A 106 16.26 -29.86 -0.41
CA SER A 106 14.81 -29.66 -0.59
C SER A 106 14.48 -28.40 -1.39
N PHE A 107 15.31 -27.36 -1.29
CA PHE A 107 15.11 -26.06 -1.93
C PHE A 107 16.37 -25.64 -2.67
N SER A 108 16.53 -26.14 -3.89
CA SER A 108 17.77 -25.98 -4.68
C SER A 108 17.57 -25.15 -5.95
N THR A 109 16.33 -24.99 -6.39
CA THR A 109 15.95 -24.29 -7.62
C THR A 109 15.12 -23.04 -7.31
N LYS A 110 14.95 -22.17 -8.31
CA LYS A 110 14.08 -20.99 -8.19
C LYS A 110 12.63 -21.40 -7.90
N GLU A 111 12.18 -22.47 -8.55
CA GLU A 111 10.83 -23.02 -8.42
C GLU A 111 10.60 -23.56 -7.00
N ASP A 112 11.59 -24.22 -6.40
CA ASP A 112 11.50 -24.68 -5.01
C ASP A 112 11.38 -23.50 -4.04
N TYR A 113 12.18 -22.45 -4.23
CA TYR A 113 12.11 -21.26 -3.37
C TYR A 113 10.75 -20.57 -3.49
N GLN A 114 10.22 -20.43 -4.71
CA GLN A 114 8.90 -19.85 -4.92
C GLN A 114 7.80 -20.73 -4.33
N SER A 115 7.88 -22.05 -4.48
CA SER A 115 6.94 -22.99 -3.88
C SER A 115 6.92 -22.91 -2.36
N GLY A 116 8.10 -22.82 -1.73
CA GLY A 116 8.23 -22.66 -0.29
C GLY A 116 7.72 -21.31 0.21
N ALA A 117 7.98 -20.23 -0.52
CA ALA A 117 7.55 -18.88 -0.18
C ALA A 117 6.04 -18.67 -0.41
N LYS A 118 5.40 -19.44 -1.30
CA LYS A 118 3.98 -19.29 -1.67
C LYS A 118 3.02 -19.29 -0.48
N ALA A 119 3.34 -20.02 0.59
CA ALA A 119 2.53 -20.09 1.81
C ALA A 119 2.63 -18.82 2.69
N LEU A 120 3.45 -17.84 2.33
CA LEU A 120 3.56 -16.58 3.06
C LEU A 120 2.38 -15.66 2.79
N LYS A 121 1.87 -15.63 1.56
CA LYS A 121 0.63 -14.92 1.20
C LYS A 121 -0.52 -15.86 0.87
N ASP A 122 -0.25 -17.11 0.49
CA ASP A 122 -1.26 -18.18 0.37
C ASP A 122 -2.50 -17.79 -0.44
N GLY A 123 -2.30 -17.11 -1.57
CA GLY A 123 -3.38 -16.66 -2.46
C GLY A 123 -4.19 -15.47 -1.93
N ARG A 124 -3.77 -14.83 -0.83
CA ARG A 124 -4.39 -13.57 -0.36
C ARG A 124 -4.40 -12.55 -1.48
N LYS A 125 -5.54 -11.88 -1.64
CA LYS A 125 -5.74 -10.87 -2.65
C LYS A 125 -5.16 -9.54 -2.20
N VAL A 126 -4.09 -9.12 -2.85
CA VAL A 126 -3.35 -7.90 -2.50
C VAL A 126 -3.47 -6.90 -3.64
N ILE A 127 -3.89 -5.68 -3.33
CA ILE A 127 -3.81 -4.57 -4.28
C ILE A 127 -2.62 -3.71 -3.87
N ILE A 128 -1.73 -3.44 -4.81
CA ILE A 128 -0.63 -2.50 -4.61
C ILE A 128 -0.84 -1.31 -5.56
N ASP A 129 -0.90 -0.12 -4.97
CA ASP A 129 -1.07 1.15 -5.66
C ASP A 129 0.30 1.76 -5.93
N TYR A 130 0.75 1.63 -7.18
CA TYR A 130 1.96 2.24 -7.72
C TYR A 130 1.89 2.22 -9.26
N PRO A 131 2.58 3.12 -9.96
CA PRO A 131 3.37 4.24 -9.48
C PRO A 131 2.61 5.57 -9.37
N SER A 132 1.38 5.60 -9.88
CA SER A 132 0.38 6.64 -9.58
C SER A 132 0.87 8.05 -9.91
N ALA A 133 1.45 8.16 -11.11
CA ALA A 133 1.96 9.43 -11.63
C ALA A 133 0.81 10.34 -12.10
N ASN A 134 1.00 11.65 -11.96
CA ASN A 134 0.08 12.63 -12.51
C ASN A 134 0.30 12.76 -14.04
N THR A 135 -0.77 12.62 -14.81
CA THR A 135 -0.71 12.63 -16.29
C THR A 135 -0.48 14.02 -16.89
N ALA A 136 -0.63 15.10 -16.13
CA ALA A 136 -0.45 16.46 -16.63
C ALA A 136 0.97 17.02 -16.43
N LYS A 137 1.91 16.20 -15.93
CA LYS A 137 3.28 16.65 -15.64
C LYS A 137 4.29 15.65 -16.14
N GLN A 138 5.46 16.16 -16.53
CA GLN A 138 6.57 15.28 -16.88
C GLN A 138 7.02 14.46 -15.67
N ALA A 139 7.32 13.18 -15.89
CA ALA A 139 7.91 12.33 -14.87
C ALA A 139 9.25 12.91 -14.38
N HIS A 140 9.32 13.37 -13.13
CA HIS A 140 10.57 13.73 -12.47
C HIS A 140 11.05 12.62 -11.51
N ILE A 141 12.26 12.76 -10.97
CA ILE A 141 12.91 11.81 -10.04
C ILE A 141 12.03 11.41 -8.84
N GLY A 142 11.06 12.26 -8.48
CA GLY A 142 10.10 11.98 -7.42
C GLY A 142 9.19 10.80 -7.73
N HIS A 143 8.83 10.57 -8.99
CA HIS A 143 8.03 9.43 -9.42
C HIS A 143 8.85 8.14 -9.56
N LEU A 144 10.18 8.23 -9.70
CA LEU A 144 11.03 7.05 -9.81
C LEU A 144 11.06 6.22 -8.52
N ARG A 145 10.94 6.88 -7.35
CA ARG A 145 10.95 6.21 -6.04
C ARG A 145 9.76 5.24 -5.87
N PRO A 146 8.49 5.67 -5.99
CA PRO A 146 7.35 4.75 -5.90
C PRO A 146 7.36 3.70 -7.01
N MET A 147 7.85 4.03 -8.23
CA MET A 147 8.02 3.05 -9.30
C MET A 147 8.95 1.88 -8.89
N VAL A 148 10.16 2.18 -8.43
CA VAL A 148 11.16 1.15 -8.10
C VAL A 148 10.80 0.40 -6.83
N ILE A 149 10.37 1.10 -5.78
CA ILE A 149 9.99 0.48 -4.50
C ILE A 149 8.73 -0.37 -4.68
N GLY A 150 7.71 0.18 -5.36
CA GLY A 150 6.47 -0.53 -5.66
C GLY A 150 6.73 -1.80 -6.46
N GLN A 151 7.53 -1.73 -7.52
CA GLN A 151 7.88 -2.92 -8.31
C GLN A 151 8.65 -3.97 -7.50
N ALA A 152 9.55 -3.55 -6.61
CA ALA A 152 10.28 -4.48 -5.75
C ALA A 152 9.33 -5.20 -4.78
N ILE A 153 8.39 -4.46 -4.18
CA ILE A 153 7.37 -5.05 -3.29
C ILE A 153 6.43 -5.97 -4.09
N ALA A 154 5.96 -5.56 -5.26
CA ALA A 154 5.12 -6.37 -6.13
C ALA A 154 5.77 -7.72 -6.47
N ARG A 155 7.05 -7.71 -6.87
CA ARG A 155 7.82 -8.95 -7.14
C ARG A 155 7.95 -9.84 -5.89
N LEU A 156 8.11 -9.26 -4.71
CA LEU A 156 8.17 -10.02 -3.46
C LEU A 156 6.80 -10.63 -3.11
N LEU A 157 5.71 -9.90 -3.33
CA LEU A 157 4.34 -10.37 -3.09
C LEU A 157 3.98 -11.54 -4.01
N ASP A 158 4.28 -11.41 -5.31
CA ASP A 158 4.12 -12.48 -6.30
C ASP A 158 4.93 -13.73 -5.92
N PHE A 159 6.20 -13.52 -5.57
CA PHE A 159 7.08 -14.60 -5.14
C PHE A 159 6.56 -15.31 -3.88
N CYS A 160 5.94 -14.54 -2.96
CA CYS A 160 5.30 -15.05 -1.75
C CYS A 160 3.91 -15.63 -1.97
N GLY A 161 3.40 -15.68 -3.21
CA GLY A 161 2.14 -16.33 -3.56
C GLY A 161 0.88 -15.47 -3.38
N ALA A 162 0.97 -14.15 -3.45
CA ALA A 162 -0.22 -13.28 -3.45
C ALA A 162 -1.01 -13.41 -4.77
N ASP A 163 -2.33 -13.24 -4.70
CA ASP A 163 -3.15 -12.90 -5.86
C ASP A 163 -3.09 -11.38 -6.03
N LEU A 164 -2.05 -10.92 -6.75
CA LEU A 164 -1.65 -9.51 -6.79
C LEU A 164 -2.34 -8.76 -7.94
N ILE A 165 -2.84 -7.56 -7.65
CA ILE A 165 -3.23 -6.56 -8.65
C ILE A 165 -2.36 -5.32 -8.45
N ARG A 166 -1.63 -4.95 -9.50
CA ARG A 166 -0.86 -3.70 -9.59
C ARG A 166 -1.73 -2.62 -10.23
N ASP A 167 -2.25 -1.73 -9.40
CA ASP A 167 -3.13 -0.64 -9.83
C ASP A 167 -2.34 0.67 -9.96
N ASN A 168 -2.29 1.21 -11.17
CA ASN A 168 -1.73 2.53 -11.44
C ASN A 168 -2.80 3.60 -11.26
N HIS A 169 -2.90 4.17 -10.06
CA HIS A 169 -3.87 5.21 -9.73
C HIS A 169 -3.42 6.58 -10.25
N ILE A 170 -3.56 6.80 -11.55
CA ILE A 170 -3.10 8.02 -12.20
C ILE A 170 -3.91 9.25 -11.79
N GLY A 171 -3.21 10.37 -11.59
CA GLY A 171 -3.84 11.69 -11.46
C GLY A 171 -4.24 12.19 -12.85
N ASP A 172 -5.44 11.81 -13.30
CA ASP A 172 -6.03 12.15 -14.60
C ASP A 172 -7.26 13.05 -14.49
N TRP A 173 -7.50 13.62 -13.31
CA TRP A 173 -8.64 14.51 -13.05
C TRP A 173 -8.22 15.66 -12.13
N GLY A 174 -8.61 16.90 -12.45
CA GLY A 174 -8.28 18.05 -11.60
C GLY A 174 -8.18 19.39 -12.32
N THR A 175 -7.86 20.44 -11.55
CA THR A 175 -7.81 21.83 -12.04
C THR A 175 -6.71 22.09 -13.06
N ASN A 176 -5.64 21.29 -13.02
CA ASN A 176 -4.57 21.28 -14.01
C ASN A 176 -5.08 21.07 -15.45
N PHE A 177 -6.13 20.26 -15.64
CA PHE A 177 -6.72 20.05 -16.96
C PHE A 177 -7.46 21.27 -17.48
N GLY A 178 -8.09 22.07 -16.61
CA GLY A 178 -8.71 23.33 -17.01
C GLY A 178 -7.69 24.30 -17.64
N THR A 179 -6.54 24.46 -16.99
CA THR A 179 -5.44 25.30 -17.49
C THR A 179 -4.88 24.77 -18.80
N LEU A 180 -4.65 23.45 -18.89
CA LEU A 180 -4.16 22.82 -20.12
C LEU A 180 -5.13 23.00 -21.29
N ILE A 181 -6.41 22.70 -21.08
CA ILE A 181 -7.42 22.82 -22.14
C ILE A 181 -7.58 24.27 -22.57
N MET A 182 -7.67 25.21 -21.63
CA MET A 182 -7.70 26.64 -21.94
C MET A 182 -6.51 27.05 -22.81
N LYS A 183 -5.30 26.62 -22.44
CA LYS A 183 -4.08 26.96 -23.17
C LYS A 183 -4.05 26.33 -24.57
N ILE A 184 -4.42 25.05 -24.69
CA ILE A 184 -4.48 24.32 -25.97
C ILE A 184 -5.47 24.99 -26.94
N LYS A 185 -6.68 25.33 -26.45
CA LYS A 185 -7.70 26.01 -27.26
C LYS A 185 -7.26 27.40 -27.68
N ARG A 186 -6.69 28.17 -26.75
CA ARG A 186 -6.23 29.54 -27.01
C ARG A 186 -5.12 29.60 -28.06
N ASP A 187 -4.17 28.69 -27.98
CA ASP A 187 -3.01 28.67 -28.87
C ASP A 187 -3.28 27.90 -30.17
N GLY A 188 -4.42 27.20 -30.27
CA GLY A 188 -4.78 26.37 -31.42
C GLY A 188 -3.84 25.18 -31.59
N VAL A 189 -3.40 24.58 -30.49
CA VAL A 189 -2.45 23.46 -30.52
C VAL A 189 -3.14 22.18 -30.97
N ASP A 190 -2.65 21.58 -32.04
CA ASP A 190 -3.04 20.23 -32.44
C ASP A 190 -2.22 19.19 -31.67
N LEU A 191 -2.86 18.50 -30.73
CA LEU A 191 -2.20 17.47 -29.91
C LEU A 191 -1.78 16.24 -30.74
N SER A 192 -2.39 16.01 -31.91
CA SER A 192 -2.05 14.86 -32.76
C SER A 192 -0.71 15.03 -33.47
N GLU A 193 -0.20 16.27 -33.58
CA GLU A 193 1.06 16.59 -34.25
C GLU A 193 2.27 16.63 -33.31
N LEU A 194 2.08 16.41 -32.01
CA LEU A 194 3.14 16.59 -31.00
C LEU A 194 4.29 15.57 -31.07
N GLY A 195 4.08 14.42 -31.73
CA GLY A 195 5.12 13.41 -31.97
C GLY A 195 5.79 12.85 -30.70
N GLU A 196 7.09 12.57 -30.75
CA GLU A 196 7.82 11.92 -29.65
C GLU A 196 8.04 12.80 -28.41
N ASN A 197 7.97 14.13 -28.56
CA ASN A 197 8.20 15.09 -27.47
C ASN A 197 6.90 15.54 -26.78
N ALA A 198 5.78 14.86 -27.03
CA ALA A 198 4.46 15.31 -26.63
C ALA A 198 4.32 15.56 -25.12
N LEU A 199 4.90 14.72 -24.25
CA LEU A 199 4.90 14.97 -22.80
C LEU A 199 5.63 16.25 -22.40
N VAL A 200 6.77 16.55 -23.04
CA VAL A 200 7.55 17.77 -22.76
C VAL A 200 6.74 18.99 -23.18
N THR A 201 6.08 18.92 -24.34
CA THR A 201 5.21 20.00 -24.81
C THR A 201 4.00 20.19 -23.90
N LEU A 202 3.34 19.10 -23.45
CA LEU A 202 2.23 19.19 -22.50
C LEU A 202 2.64 19.86 -21.17
N ASP A 203 3.78 19.45 -20.61
CA ASP A 203 4.31 20.06 -19.38
C ASP A 203 4.63 21.55 -19.58
N GLN A 204 5.16 21.92 -20.75
CA GLN A 204 5.42 23.32 -21.11
C GLN A 204 4.12 24.13 -21.29
N LEU A 205 3.12 23.58 -21.98
CA LEU A 205 1.81 24.22 -22.13
C LEU A 205 1.14 24.47 -20.77
N TYR A 206 1.23 23.53 -19.85
CA TYR A 206 0.72 23.73 -18.49
C TYR A 206 1.45 24.86 -17.76
N LYS A 207 2.79 24.92 -17.84
CA LYS A 207 3.61 25.98 -17.23
C LYS A 207 3.29 27.35 -17.83
N ASP A 208 3.19 27.43 -19.15
CA ASP A 208 2.89 28.67 -19.87
C ASP A 208 1.46 29.14 -19.57
N GLY A 209 0.49 28.22 -19.53
CA GLY A 209 -0.88 28.50 -19.12
C GLY A 209 -0.95 29.01 -17.68
N SER A 210 -0.23 28.38 -16.75
CA SER A 210 -0.17 28.80 -15.35
C SER A 210 0.48 30.18 -15.18
N ALA A 211 1.55 30.46 -15.91
CA ALA A 211 2.19 31.79 -15.91
C ALA A 211 1.25 32.85 -16.50
N LEU A 212 0.53 32.52 -17.56
CA LEU A 212 -0.43 33.41 -18.18
C LEU A 212 -1.63 33.70 -17.25
N GLU A 213 -2.13 32.72 -16.51
CA GLU A 213 -3.15 32.92 -15.46
C GLU A 213 -2.64 33.76 -14.28
N PHE A 214 -1.33 33.85 -14.08
CA PHE A 214 -0.73 34.73 -13.08
C PHE A 214 -0.66 36.17 -13.59
N GLU A 215 -0.28 36.37 -14.85
CA GLU A 215 -0.20 37.69 -15.50
C GLU A 215 -1.58 38.27 -15.82
N GLN A 216 -2.54 37.43 -16.18
CA GLN A 216 -3.91 37.77 -16.59
C GLN A 216 -4.92 36.99 -15.72
N PRO A 217 -5.25 37.47 -14.50
CA PRO A 217 -6.13 36.77 -13.57
C PRO A 217 -7.50 36.41 -14.12
N GLU A 218 -8.02 37.16 -15.10
CA GLU A 218 -9.27 36.90 -15.81
C GLU A 218 -9.29 35.53 -16.51
N LEU A 219 -8.12 35.00 -16.90
CA LEU A 219 -8.03 33.69 -17.55
C LEU A 219 -8.26 32.53 -16.58
N ARG A 220 -8.15 32.77 -15.27
CA ARG A 220 -8.48 31.75 -14.27
C ARG A 220 -9.94 31.37 -14.32
N ASP A 221 -10.82 32.32 -14.61
CA ASP A 221 -12.25 32.05 -14.73
C ASP A 221 -12.55 31.26 -16.02
N ILE A 222 -11.81 31.53 -17.10
CA ILE A 222 -11.89 30.73 -18.34
C ILE A 222 -11.41 29.29 -18.08
N SER A 223 -10.24 29.12 -17.49
CA SER A 223 -9.66 27.81 -17.13
C SER A 223 -10.57 27.00 -16.21
N ARG A 224 -11.17 27.64 -15.20
CA ARG A 224 -12.21 27.03 -14.35
C ARG A 224 -13.44 26.63 -15.15
N ASN A 225 -13.89 27.46 -16.09
CA ASN A 225 -15.03 27.13 -16.94
C ASN A 225 -14.75 25.94 -17.87
N GLU A 226 -13.56 25.84 -18.46
CA GLU A 226 -13.16 24.66 -19.24
C GLU A 226 -13.18 23.38 -18.38
N LEU A 227 -12.71 23.45 -17.13
CA LEU A 227 -12.82 22.33 -16.20
C LEU A 227 -14.27 21.94 -15.92
N VAL A 228 -15.17 22.92 -15.71
CA VAL A 228 -16.59 22.68 -15.49
C VAL A 228 -17.23 22.04 -16.74
N LEU A 229 -16.87 22.49 -17.94
CA LEU A 229 -17.32 21.88 -19.19
C LEU A 229 -16.85 20.42 -19.28
N LEU A 230 -15.58 20.14 -18.97
CA LEU A 230 -15.05 18.77 -18.89
C LEU A 230 -15.83 17.91 -17.88
N GLN A 231 -16.09 18.44 -16.68
CA GLN A 231 -16.84 17.74 -15.62
C GLN A 231 -18.28 17.44 -16.02
N ASN A 232 -18.89 18.30 -16.82
CA ASN A 232 -20.23 18.12 -17.38
C ASN A 232 -20.26 17.25 -18.64
N GLY A 233 -19.11 16.74 -19.09
CA GLY A 233 -19.01 15.85 -20.26
C GLY A 233 -19.13 16.56 -21.61
N ASP A 234 -18.74 17.84 -21.68
CA ASP A 234 -18.66 18.55 -22.96
C ASP A 234 -17.78 17.80 -23.97
N THR A 235 -18.28 17.64 -25.20
CA THR A 235 -17.66 16.79 -26.21
C THR A 235 -16.25 17.24 -26.60
N GLU A 236 -16.05 18.56 -26.76
CA GLU A 236 -14.75 19.11 -27.17
C GLU A 236 -13.73 18.97 -26.03
N ASN A 237 -14.11 19.38 -24.82
CA ASN A 237 -13.25 19.27 -23.64
C ASN A 237 -12.87 17.82 -23.33
N THR A 238 -13.83 16.90 -23.42
CA THR A 238 -13.61 15.46 -23.21
C THR A 238 -12.68 14.88 -24.28
N ALA A 239 -12.78 15.32 -25.53
CA ALA A 239 -11.87 14.89 -26.59
C ALA A 239 -10.43 15.35 -26.35
N ILE A 240 -10.23 16.62 -25.97
CA ILE A 240 -8.90 17.15 -25.62
C ILE A 240 -8.32 16.41 -24.41
N TRP A 241 -9.13 16.21 -23.36
CA TRP A 241 -8.71 15.48 -22.16
C TRP A 241 -8.26 14.05 -22.49
N ASN A 242 -9.06 13.31 -23.27
CA ASN A 242 -8.70 11.95 -23.70
C ASN A 242 -7.36 11.91 -24.45
N GLN A 243 -7.11 12.89 -25.32
CA GLN A 243 -5.83 12.99 -26.04
C GLN A 243 -4.65 13.26 -25.10
N ILE A 244 -4.82 14.15 -24.12
CA ILE A 244 -3.78 14.41 -23.10
C ILE A 244 -3.47 13.14 -22.31
N VAL A 245 -4.49 12.44 -21.82
CA VAL A 245 -4.33 11.21 -21.04
C VAL A 245 -3.64 10.12 -21.87
N GLU A 246 -4.04 9.93 -23.12
CA GLU A 246 -3.44 8.92 -24.01
C GLU A 246 -1.97 9.22 -24.33
N ILE A 247 -1.63 10.49 -24.61
CA ILE A 247 -0.24 10.91 -24.83
C ILE A 247 0.62 10.57 -23.60
N SER A 248 0.12 10.93 -22.41
CA SER A 248 0.85 10.68 -21.17
C SER A 248 0.99 9.19 -20.89
N LYS A 249 -0.06 8.41 -21.12
CA LYS A 249 -0.05 6.95 -20.97
C LYS A 249 1.01 6.29 -21.85
N ILE A 250 1.04 6.60 -23.15
CA ILE A 250 2.03 6.04 -24.10
C ILE A 250 3.47 6.32 -23.63
N ALA A 251 3.72 7.52 -23.11
CA ALA A 251 5.05 7.87 -22.66
C ALA A 251 5.43 7.22 -21.31
N PHE A 252 4.47 7.08 -20.38
CA PHE A 252 4.68 6.32 -19.15
C PHE A 252 4.88 4.82 -19.43
N ASP A 253 4.14 4.24 -20.37
CA ASP A 253 4.30 2.83 -20.75
C ASP A 253 5.72 2.54 -21.29
N LYS A 254 6.27 3.44 -22.12
CA LYS A 254 7.68 3.37 -22.56
C LYS A 254 8.65 3.40 -21.38
N LEU A 255 8.41 4.29 -20.42
CA LEU A 255 9.23 4.38 -19.22
C LEU A 255 9.13 3.09 -18.39
N PHE A 256 7.92 2.56 -18.18
CA PHE A 256 7.68 1.34 -17.41
C PHE A 256 8.42 0.14 -18.01
N VAL A 257 8.37 -0.03 -19.33
CA VAL A 257 9.14 -1.06 -20.03
C VAL A 257 10.64 -0.90 -19.79
N GLN A 258 11.16 0.33 -19.87
CA GLN A 258 12.58 0.60 -19.70
C GLN A 258 13.09 0.27 -18.28
N ILE A 259 12.29 0.50 -17.25
CA ILE A 259 12.67 0.25 -15.85
C ILE A 259 12.15 -1.09 -15.30
N GLY A 260 11.43 -1.86 -16.12
CA GLY A 260 10.84 -3.15 -15.73
C GLY A 260 9.73 -3.04 -14.69
N VAL A 261 8.94 -1.95 -14.74
CA VAL A 261 7.70 -1.80 -13.99
C VAL A 261 6.58 -2.51 -14.74
N GLU A 262 5.81 -3.29 -14.00
CA GLU A 262 4.63 -4.01 -14.48
C GLU A 262 3.39 -3.34 -13.87
N ILE A 263 2.30 -3.31 -14.63
CA ILE A 263 1.00 -2.77 -14.23
C ILE A 263 -0.07 -3.68 -14.78
N ASP A 264 -1.06 -4.04 -13.95
CA ASP A 264 -2.16 -4.92 -14.33
C ASP A 264 -3.38 -4.11 -14.77
N ILE A 265 -3.62 -2.99 -14.07
CA ILE A 265 -4.73 -2.09 -14.35
C ILE A 265 -4.35 -0.63 -14.10
N THR A 266 -5.00 0.29 -14.79
CA THR A 266 -4.86 1.73 -14.57
C THR A 266 -6.24 2.31 -14.30
N LEU A 267 -6.57 2.52 -13.02
CA LEU A 267 -7.79 3.19 -12.59
C LEU A 267 -7.46 4.56 -12.01
N GLY A 268 -7.50 5.59 -12.87
CA GLY A 268 -7.26 6.99 -12.47
C GLY A 268 -8.35 7.59 -11.59
N GLU A 269 -8.10 8.77 -11.05
CA GLU A 269 -9.08 9.55 -10.27
C GLU A 269 -10.40 9.74 -11.03
N SER A 270 -10.33 9.93 -12.35
CA SER A 270 -11.50 10.13 -13.21
C SER A 270 -12.47 8.94 -13.24
N PHE A 271 -11.99 7.71 -12.96
CA PHE A 271 -12.79 6.49 -12.90
C PHE A 271 -13.75 6.47 -11.71
N TYR A 272 -13.41 7.18 -10.63
CA TYR A 272 -14.16 7.18 -9.38
C TYR A 272 -15.16 8.34 -9.26
N ARG A 273 -15.21 9.24 -10.27
CA ARG A 273 -16.05 10.45 -10.24
C ARG A 273 -17.53 10.21 -10.01
N ASP A 274 -18.05 9.07 -10.48
CA ASP A 274 -19.46 8.67 -10.34
C ASP A 274 -19.71 7.86 -9.05
N LYS A 275 -18.66 7.52 -8.30
CA LYS A 275 -18.70 6.71 -7.07
C LYS A 275 -18.64 7.56 -5.80
N VAL A 276 -18.13 8.78 -5.88
CA VAL A 276 -18.01 9.71 -4.73
C VAL A 276 -19.34 10.08 -4.07
N GLN A 277 -20.46 10.06 -4.81
CA GLN A 277 -21.78 10.39 -4.24
C GLN A 277 -22.20 9.41 -3.14
N ARG A 278 -21.86 8.12 -3.30
CA ARG A 278 -22.12 7.10 -2.30
C ARG A 278 -21.34 7.37 -1.01
N ILE A 279 -20.09 7.80 -1.12
CA ILE A 279 -19.25 8.18 0.02
C ILE A 279 -19.91 9.32 0.82
N TYR A 280 -20.42 10.35 0.14
CA TYR A 280 -21.10 11.46 0.81
C TYR A 280 -22.34 11.02 1.56
N ALA A 281 -23.17 10.18 0.92
CA ALA A 281 -24.40 9.67 1.51
C ALA A 281 -24.10 8.81 2.75
N GLU A 282 -23.24 7.80 2.60
CA GLU A 282 -22.95 6.85 3.68
C GLU A 282 -22.29 7.52 4.88
N LEU A 283 -21.29 8.39 4.67
CA LEU A 283 -20.64 9.12 5.78
C LEU A 283 -21.63 10.00 6.56
N THR A 284 -22.60 10.58 5.88
CA THR A 284 -23.65 11.39 6.51
C THR A 284 -24.64 10.50 7.27
N GLU A 285 -25.06 9.38 6.68
CA GLU A 285 -26.02 8.44 7.27
C GLU A 285 -25.49 7.81 8.56
N VAL A 286 -24.21 7.43 8.59
CA VAL A 286 -23.58 6.88 9.80
C VAL A 286 -23.20 7.96 10.83
N GLY A 287 -23.42 9.23 10.53
CA GLY A 287 -23.16 10.37 11.43
C GLY A 287 -21.69 10.74 11.59
N LEU A 288 -20.82 10.31 10.67
CA LEU A 288 -19.39 10.67 10.68
C LEU A 288 -19.12 12.01 10.00
N ALA A 289 -19.87 12.35 8.96
CA ALA A 289 -19.74 13.62 8.25
C ALA A 289 -20.86 14.59 8.58
N GLU A 290 -20.51 15.88 8.66
CA GLU A 290 -21.45 16.98 8.92
C GLU A 290 -21.21 18.16 7.97
N GLN A 291 -22.21 19.03 7.85
CA GLN A 291 -22.08 20.27 7.08
C GLN A 291 -21.36 21.33 7.93
N SER A 292 -20.34 21.97 7.37
CA SER A 292 -19.60 23.07 7.97
C SER A 292 -19.25 24.10 6.90
N ASP A 293 -19.73 25.34 7.05
CA ASP A 293 -19.58 26.43 6.08
C ASP A 293 -19.95 26.05 4.63
N GLY A 294 -20.97 25.19 4.49
CA GLY A 294 -21.45 24.67 3.20
C GLY A 294 -20.61 23.55 2.58
N ALA A 295 -19.50 23.16 3.20
CA ALA A 295 -18.73 21.97 2.87
C ALA A 295 -19.21 20.75 3.67
N LEU A 296 -18.98 19.55 3.15
CA LEU A 296 -19.14 18.30 3.91
C LEU A 296 -17.78 17.93 4.51
N VAL A 297 -17.73 17.73 5.83
CA VAL A 297 -16.47 17.53 6.54
C VAL A 297 -16.57 16.42 7.58
N VAL A 298 -15.42 15.82 7.91
CA VAL A 298 -15.26 14.83 8.99
C VAL A 298 -14.26 15.37 10.00
N TRP A 299 -14.53 15.14 11.28
CA TRP A 299 -13.63 15.50 12.37
C TRP A 299 -12.98 14.25 12.93
N HIS A 300 -11.68 14.36 13.20
CA HIS A 300 -10.90 13.29 13.84
C HIS A 300 -10.41 13.84 15.17
N ASP A 301 -11.24 13.72 16.20
CA ASP A 301 -10.93 14.26 17.53
C ASP A 301 -9.72 13.54 18.17
N GLU A 302 -9.42 12.32 17.72
CA GLU A 302 -8.22 11.56 18.04
C GLU A 302 -6.94 12.07 17.38
N ILE A 303 -7.05 12.87 16.31
CA ILE A 303 -5.92 13.46 15.59
C ILE A 303 -5.88 14.96 15.86
N LYS A 304 -4.94 15.42 16.70
CA LYS A 304 -4.80 16.84 17.09
C LYS A 304 -4.94 17.84 15.94
N LYS A 305 -4.40 17.52 14.75
CA LYS A 305 -4.49 18.37 13.55
C LYS A 305 -5.93 18.60 13.08
N PHE A 306 -6.77 17.57 13.14
CA PHE A 306 -8.14 17.55 12.60
C PHE A 306 -9.22 17.50 13.70
N SER A 307 -8.80 17.69 14.96
CA SER A 307 -9.69 17.72 16.11
C SER A 307 -10.40 19.06 16.21
N ARG A 308 -11.62 19.03 16.73
CA ARG A 308 -12.38 20.22 17.09
C ARG A 308 -11.70 21.06 18.17
N ASP A 309 -10.88 20.43 19.01
CA ASP A 309 -10.18 21.08 20.14
C ASP A 309 -8.85 21.75 19.74
N ASN A 310 -8.52 21.78 18.44
CA ASN A 310 -7.34 22.46 17.94
C ASN A 310 -7.48 23.99 18.09
N GLU A 311 -6.38 24.70 18.39
CA GLU A 311 -6.31 26.17 18.44
C GLU A 311 -6.87 26.82 17.17
N ARG A 312 -6.68 26.14 16.04
CA ARG A 312 -7.37 26.45 14.78
C ARG A 312 -8.00 25.16 14.25
N PRO A 313 -9.30 24.92 14.49
CA PRO A 313 -9.98 23.71 14.03
C PRO A 313 -9.92 23.63 12.51
N PHE A 314 -9.31 22.57 11.99
CA PHE A 314 -9.26 22.28 10.55
C PHE A 314 -9.89 20.93 10.32
N PRO A 315 -11.14 20.87 9.85
CA PRO A 315 -11.77 19.59 9.64
C PRO A 315 -11.17 18.89 8.42
N PHE A 316 -11.30 17.57 8.37
CA PHE A 316 -10.96 16.81 7.18
C PHE A 316 -12.07 16.99 6.14
N ASN A 317 -11.81 17.83 5.15
CA ASN A 317 -12.78 18.17 4.12
C ASN A 317 -13.04 16.97 3.20
N ILE A 318 -14.32 16.64 2.96
CA ILE A 318 -14.75 15.54 2.08
C ILE A 318 -15.38 16.09 0.78
N ARG A 319 -16.13 17.19 0.86
CA ARG A 319 -16.72 17.87 -0.31
C ARG A 319 -16.69 19.36 -0.10
N LYS A 320 -16.22 20.10 -1.11
CA LYS A 320 -16.16 21.57 -1.09
C LYS A 320 -17.56 22.20 -1.12
N GLN A 321 -17.61 23.49 -0.82
CA GLN A 321 -18.84 24.29 -0.81
C GLN A 321 -19.51 24.40 -2.19
N ASP A 322 -18.71 24.40 -3.26
CA ASP A 322 -19.18 24.38 -4.65
C ASP A 322 -19.69 23.00 -5.10
N GLY A 323 -19.71 22.01 -4.19
CA GLY A 323 -20.11 20.64 -4.46
C GLY A 323 -19.01 19.79 -5.09
N ALA A 324 -17.84 20.37 -5.42
CA ALA A 324 -16.76 19.64 -6.06
C ALA A 324 -16.08 18.66 -5.10
N SER A 325 -15.77 17.49 -5.65
CA SER A 325 -14.99 16.45 -4.99
C SER A 325 -13.55 16.89 -4.76
N ASN A 326 -12.91 16.28 -3.76
CA ASN A 326 -11.50 16.44 -3.48
C ASN A 326 -10.81 15.07 -3.44
N TYR A 327 -9.48 15.07 -3.24
CA TYR A 327 -8.68 13.85 -3.17
C TYR A 327 -9.23 12.86 -2.13
N ALA A 328 -9.62 13.33 -0.94
CA ALA A 328 -10.15 12.46 0.10
C ALA A 328 -11.41 11.69 -0.33
N SER A 329 -12.33 12.35 -1.03
CA SER A 329 -13.53 11.67 -1.54
C SER A 329 -13.24 10.65 -2.63
N THR A 330 -12.25 10.94 -3.50
CA THR A 330 -11.80 10.00 -4.52
C THR A 330 -11.10 8.80 -3.88
N ASP A 331 -10.19 9.04 -2.93
CA ASP A 331 -9.46 7.98 -2.21
C ASP A 331 -10.40 7.05 -1.44
N LEU A 332 -11.41 7.58 -0.77
CA LEU A 332 -12.43 6.77 -0.09
C LEU A 332 -13.23 5.92 -1.08
N ALA A 333 -13.59 6.48 -2.24
CA ALA A 333 -14.24 5.72 -3.30
C ALA A 333 -13.31 4.63 -3.88
N THR A 334 -12.01 4.92 -4.01
CA THR A 334 -10.98 3.96 -4.43
C THR A 334 -10.86 2.81 -3.45
N VAL A 335 -10.76 3.09 -2.14
CA VAL A 335 -10.71 2.05 -1.10
C VAL A 335 -11.96 1.18 -1.14
N LEU A 336 -13.14 1.80 -1.19
CA LEU A 336 -14.41 1.07 -1.22
C LEU A 336 -14.52 0.16 -2.45
N TYR A 337 -14.13 0.67 -3.63
CA TYR A 337 -14.11 -0.11 -4.87
C TYR A 337 -13.15 -1.30 -4.78
N ARG A 338 -11.94 -1.11 -4.26
CA ARG A 338 -10.96 -2.20 -4.09
C ARG A 338 -11.45 -3.27 -3.11
N LEU A 339 -12.16 -2.88 -2.05
CA LEU A 339 -12.77 -3.82 -1.10
C LEU A 339 -13.96 -4.58 -1.71
N GLU A 340 -14.83 -3.90 -2.45
CA GLU A 340 -16.08 -4.49 -2.94
C GLU A 340 -15.93 -5.19 -4.29
N GLU A 341 -15.22 -4.63 -5.24
CA GLU A 341 -15.07 -5.20 -6.58
C GLU A 341 -13.92 -6.18 -6.65
N PHE A 342 -12.75 -5.80 -6.12
CA PHE A 342 -11.61 -6.71 -6.11
C PHE A 342 -11.68 -7.73 -4.98
N LYS A 343 -12.42 -7.47 -3.89
CA LYS A 343 -12.41 -8.31 -2.67
C LYS A 343 -11.00 -8.41 -2.08
N ALA A 344 -10.33 -7.26 -2.00
CA ALA A 344 -8.97 -7.17 -1.47
C ALA A 344 -8.90 -7.59 0.01
N ASP A 345 -7.96 -8.47 0.34
CA ASP A 345 -7.59 -8.78 1.73
C ASP A 345 -6.61 -7.75 2.31
N GLU A 346 -5.83 -7.10 1.43
CA GLU A 346 -4.78 -6.15 1.78
C GLU A 346 -4.65 -5.11 0.65
N ILE A 347 -4.54 -3.83 1.01
CA ILE A 347 -4.32 -2.73 0.07
C ILE A 347 -3.07 -1.97 0.54
N ILE A 348 -2.08 -1.85 -0.35
CA ILE A 348 -0.79 -1.21 -0.06
C ILE A 348 -0.68 0.05 -0.92
N TYR A 349 -0.59 1.21 -0.28
CA TYR A 349 -0.41 2.50 -0.93
C TYR A 349 1.06 2.93 -0.91
N LEU A 350 1.69 3.07 -2.08
CA LEU A 350 3.07 3.55 -2.21
C LEU A 350 3.06 5.05 -2.53
N THR A 351 2.92 5.87 -1.49
CA THR A 351 2.91 7.33 -1.61
C THR A 351 4.17 7.97 -1.04
N ASP A 352 4.39 9.24 -1.38
CA ASP A 352 5.39 10.06 -0.68
C ASP A 352 4.97 10.24 0.80
N ALA A 353 5.94 10.48 1.69
CA ALA A 353 5.69 10.64 3.13
C ALA A 353 5.10 12.01 3.50
N ARG A 354 5.00 12.93 2.54
CA ARG A 354 4.54 14.32 2.72
C ARG A 354 3.04 14.48 2.74
#